data_AF-A0A662UWP8-F1
#
_entry.id   AF-A0A662UWP8-F1
#
_cell.length_a   1.000
_cell.length_b   1.000
_cell.length_c   1.000
_cell.angle_alpha   90.00
_cell.angle_beta   90.00
_cell.angle_gamma   90.00
#
_symmetry.space_group_name_H-M   'P 1'
#
loop_
_entity.id
_entity.type
_entity.pdbx_description
1 polymer ?
#
loop_
_entity_poly.entity_id
_entity_poly.type
_entity_poly.pdbx_seq_one_letter_code
_entity_poly.pdbx_strand_id
1 'polypeptide(L)' 'MRVVEAVYENGVLRPVEELKLPEGLRVKIRIEGLFGLLKGWRVDAQRIKDELREAHG' A
#
# COMPACT_ATOMS: atom_id res chain seq x y z
N MET A 1 -11.48 -11.28 8.10
CA MET A 1 -10.79 -10.21 7.31
C MET A 1 -10.08 -10.90 6.17
N ARG A 2 -10.44 -10.64 4.90
CA ARG A 2 -9.79 -11.25 3.73
C ARG A 2 -8.73 -10.27 3.22
N VAL A 3 -7.51 -10.75 3.04
CA VAL A 3 -6.45 -10.02 2.33
C VAL A 3 -6.52 -10.46 0.88
N VAL A 4 -6.52 -9.49 -0.04
CA VAL A 4 -6.48 -9.74 -1.48
C VAL A 4 -5.11 -9.30 -1.97
N GLU A 5 -4.40 -10.19 -2.64
CA GLU A 5 -3.12 -9.86 -3.25
C GLU A 5 -3.34 -9.09 -4.56
N ALA A 6 -2.44 -8.16 -4.85
CA ALA A 6 -2.50 -7.35 -6.05
C ALA A 6 -1.10 -7.08 -6.61
N VAL A 7 -1.01 -6.93 -7.93
CA VAL A 7 0.19 -6.51 -8.64
C VAL A 7 0.05 -5.03 -9.01
N TYR A 8 1.10 -4.25 -8.79
CA TYR A 8 1.17 -2.87 -9.25
C TYR A 8 1.77 -2.80 -10.65
N GLU A 9 0.94 -2.48 -11.64
CA GLU A 9 1.36 -2.36 -13.04
C GLU A 9 0.83 -1.06 -13.64
N ASN A 10 1.71 -0.29 -14.29
CA ASN A 10 1.35 0.94 -15.00
C ASN A 10 0.54 1.96 -14.17
N GLY A 11 0.83 2.09 -12.87
CA GLY A 11 0.13 3.04 -12.01
C GLY A 11 -1.13 2.50 -11.33
N VAL A 12 -1.47 1.21 -11.53
CA VAL A 12 -2.73 0.62 -11.07
C VAL A 12 -2.48 -0.64 -10.26
N LEU A 13 -3.15 -0.79 -9.11
CA LEU A 13 -3.20 -2.05 -8.35
C LEU A 13 -4.24 -2.98 -8.96
N ARG A 14 -3.79 -4.11 -9.49
CA ARG A 14 -4.62 -5.15 -10.12
C ARG A 14 -4.71 -6.36 -9.20
N PRO A 15 -5.91 -6.79 -8.76
CA PRO A 15 -6.03 -7.97 -7.92
C PRO A 15 -5.61 -9.22 -8.71
N VAL A 16 -5.00 -10.19 -8.03
CA VAL A 16 -4.63 -11.48 -8.65
C VAL A 16 -5.83 -12.39 -8.88
N GLU A 17 -6.96 -12.07 -8.25
CA GLU A 17 -8.22 -12.80 -8.32
C GLU A 17 -9.39 -11.86 -8.64
N GLU A 18 -10.47 -12.41 -9.19
CA GLU A 18 -11.69 -11.63 -9.48
C GLU A 18 -12.37 -11.16 -8.19
N LEU A 19 -12.71 -9.88 -8.13
CA LEU A 19 -13.43 -9.26 -7.02
C LEU A 19 -14.84 -8.89 -7.45
N LYS A 20 -15.84 -9.58 -6.88
CA LYS A 20 -17.26 -9.26 -7.06
C LYS A 20 -17.70 -8.21 -6.04
N LEU A 21 -17.32 -6.95 -6.29
CA LEU A 21 -17.65 -5.81 -5.43
C LEU A 21 -18.69 -4.90 -6.10
N PRO A 22 -19.60 -4.27 -5.34
CA PRO A 22 -20.49 -3.25 -5.87
C PRO A 22 -19.72 -2.06 -6.48
N GLU A 23 -20.26 -1.50 -7.55
CA GLU A 23 -19.72 -0.28 -8.15
C GLU A 23 -19.73 0.88 -7.14
N GLY A 24 -18.65 1.67 -7.12
CA GLY A 24 -18.50 2.79 -6.18
C GLY A 24 -18.13 2.39 -4.74
N LEU A 25 -17.95 1.10 -4.44
CA LEU A 25 -17.50 0.67 -3.12
C LEU A 25 -16.12 1.23 -2.79
N ARG A 26 -16.04 2.08 -1.78
CA ARG A 26 -14.77 2.60 -1.25
C ARG A 26 -14.10 1.54 -0.38
N VAL A 27 -12.89 1.14 -0.74
CA VAL A 27 -12.07 0.19 0.03
C VAL A 27 -10.85 0.86 0.65
N LYS A 28 -10.30 0.27 1.71
CA LYS A 28 -9.04 0.69 2.33
C LYS A 28 -7.94 -0.27 1.90
N ILE A 29 -6.87 0.26 1.31
CA ILE A 29 -5.71 -0.53 0.88
C ILE A 29 -4.66 -0.48 2.00
N ARG A 30 -4.07 -1.63 2.30
CA ARG A 30 -2.90 -1.74 3.18
C ARG A 30 -1.75 -2.29 2.36
N ILE A 31 -0.65 -1.55 2.31
CA ILE A 31 0.57 -1.96 1.62
C ILE A 31 1.51 -2.52 2.68
N GLU A 32 1.82 -3.82 2.61
CA GLU A 32 2.74 -4.50 3.51
C GLU A 32 4.03 -4.81 2.71
N GLY A 33 5.21 -4.38 3.20
CA GLY A 33 6.50 -4.62 2.51
C GLY A 33 7.26 -3.40 1.98
N LEU A 34 7.06 -2.20 2.55
CA LEU A 34 7.75 -0.95 2.18
C LEU A 34 9.28 -1.05 2.07
N PHE A 35 9.93 -1.96 2.79
CA PHE A 35 11.39 -2.14 2.74
C PHE A 35 11.94 -2.45 1.34
N GLY A 36 11.15 -3.08 0.44
CA GLY A 36 11.56 -3.37 -0.94
C GLY A 36 11.28 -2.24 -1.93
N LEU A 37 10.17 -1.51 -1.77
CA LEU A 37 9.74 -0.42 -2.65
C LEU A 37 10.57 0.86 -2.46
N LEU A 38 11.08 1.08 -1.24
CA LEU A 38 11.90 2.24 -0.90
C LEU A 38 13.34 2.19 -1.47
N LYS A 39 13.79 1.07 -2.04
CA LYS A 39 15.14 0.98 -2.65
C LYS A 39 15.31 1.85 -3.91
N GLY A 40 14.22 2.23 -4.58
CA GLY A 40 14.24 3.06 -5.79
C GLY A 40 13.54 4.42 -5.64
N TRP A 41 12.78 4.60 -4.57
CA TRP A 41 12.27 5.92 -4.18
C TRP A 41 13.36 6.60 -3.35
N ARG A 42 13.74 7.83 -3.71
CA ARG A 42 14.66 8.67 -2.92
C ARG A 42 13.93 9.15 -1.67
N VAL A 43 13.49 8.21 -0.86
CA VAL A 43 12.67 8.41 0.32
C VAL A 43 13.54 8.12 1.51
N ASP A 44 13.76 9.19 2.25
CA ASP A 44 14.44 9.16 3.53
C ASP A 44 13.59 8.33 4.50
N ALA A 45 13.92 7.04 4.60
CA ALA A 45 13.25 6.10 5.49
C ALA A 45 13.31 6.57 6.96
N GLN A 46 14.28 7.42 7.30
CA GLN A 46 14.43 8.02 8.62
C GLN A 46 13.36 9.08 8.85
N ARG A 47 13.14 9.99 7.88
CA ARG A 47 12.06 11.00 7.95
C ARG A 47 10.68 10.37 8.12
N ILE A 48 10.37 9.31 7.37
CA ILE A 48 9.07 8.61 7.51
C ILE A 48 8.91 7.98 8.89
N LYS A 49 9.99 7.39 9.41
CA LYS A 49 9.98 6.79 10.76
C LYS A 49 9.74 7.85 11.84
N ASP A 50 10.36 9.03 11.69
CA ASP A 50 10.21 10.13 12.63
C ASP A 50 8.79 10.73 12.57
N GLU A 51 8.24 10.97 11.38
CA GLU A 51 6.85 11.42 11.18
C GLU A 51 5.81 10.44 11.76
N LEU A 52 6.02 9.13 11.58
CA LEU A 52 5.15 8.10 12.16
C LEU A 52 5.23 8.04 13.69
N ARG A 53 6.40 8.34 14.26
CA ARG A 53 6.62 8.36 15.70
C ARG A 53 5.96 9.58 16.35
N GLU A 54 6.00 10.74 15.69
CA GLU A 54 5.31 11.95 16.14
C GLU A 54 3.78 11.85 16.01
N ALA A 55 3.28 11.17 14.97
CA ALA A 55 1.83 11.01 14.77
C ALA A 55 1.17 10.01 15.76
N HIS A 56 1.96 9.13 16.38
CA HIS A 56 1.49 8.10 17.32
C HIS A 56 2.08 8.23 18.72
N GLY A 57 2.74 9.36 19.02
CA GLY A 57 3.30 9.74 20.33
C GLY A 57 2.50 10.86 20.97
#